data_AF-A0A914QU29-F1
#
_entry.id   AF-A0A914QU29-F1
#
_cell.length_a   1.000
_cell.length_b   1.000
_cell.length_c   1.000
_cell.angle_alpha   90.00
_cell.angle_beta   90.00
_cell.angle_gamma   90.00
#
_symmetry.space_group_name_H-M   'P 1'
#
loop_
_entity.id
_entity.type
_entity.pdbx_description
1 polymer ?
#
loop_
_entity_poly.entity_id
_entity_poly.type
_entity_poly.pdbx_seq_one_letter_code
_entity_poly.pdbx_strand_id
1 'polypeptide(L)'
;MFNVLKKITNHLKPKYDDDRYDRYNYAFTTNILTIALILICLKQTVGTPIHCWIPAEFDSSWEGYIERYCFIENTYYVNATETLMPPLVKGANYELRYYQWVKLSSF
;
A
#
# COMPACT_ATOMS: atom_id res chain seq x y z
N MET A 1 3.46 -19.54 -11.13
CA MET A 1 3.68 -19.92 -9.71
C MET A 1 4.83 -20.91 -9.53
N PHE A 2 4.83 -22.09 -10.18
CA PHE A 2 5.91 -23.09 -10.07
C PHE A 2 7.32 -22.60 -10.46
N ASN A 3 7.45 -21.77 -11.49
CA ASN A 3 8.74 -21.25 -11.93
C ASN A 3 9.40 -20.29 -10.92
N VAL A 4 8.60 -19.58 -10.13
CA VAL A 4 9.08 -18.67 -9.08
C VAL A 4 9.65 -19.47 -7.91
N LEU A 5 8.94 -20.51 -7.48
CA LEU A 5 9.41 -21.43 -6.43
C LEU A 5 10.72 -22.12 -6.83
N LYS A 6 10.85 -22.53 -8.10
CA LYS A 6 12.08 -23.12 -8.67
C LYS A 6 13.25 -22.13 -8.72
N LYS A 7 12.97 -20.86 -9.00
CA LYS A 7 13.97 -19.78 -9.01
C LYS A 7 14.45 -19.46 -7.60
N ILE A 8 13.53 -19.39 -6.63
CA ILE A 8 13.85 -19.19 -5.20
C ILE A 8 14.71 -20.34 -4.69
N THR A 9 14.36 -21.60 -4.97
CA THR A 9 15.17 -22.78 -4.58
C THR A 9 16.55 -22.80 -5.20
N ASN A 10 16.71 -22.29 -6.42
CA ASN A 10 18.03 -22.17 -7.06
C ASN A 10 18.89 -21.04 -6.45
N HIS A 11 18.28 -19.96 -5.97
CA HIS A 11 18.98 -18.90 -5.22
C HIS A 11 19.31 -19.28 -3.77
N LEU A 12 18.71 -20.33 -3.24
CA LEU A 12 19.02 -20.91 -1.94
C LEU A 12 20.22 -21.88 -1.97
N LYS A 13 20.87 -22.07 -3.13
CA LYS A 13 22.07 -22.90 -3.25
C LYS A 13 23.23 -22.20 -2.53
N PRO A 14 23.96 -22.91 -1.66
CA PRO A 14 25.05 -22.32 -0.90
C PRO A 14 26.14 -21.81 -1.85
N LYS A 15 26.41 -20.51 -1.79
CA LYS A 15 27.57 -19.88 -2.43
C LYS A 15 28.75 -19.94 -1.45
N TYR A 16 29.97 -19.99 -1.98
CA TYR A 16 31.18 -20.31 -1.22
C TYR A 16 31.48 -19.34 -0.06
N ASP A 17 30.90 -18.13 -0.05
CA ASP A 17 31.06 -17.09 1.00
C ASP A 17 29.78 -16.85 1.85
N ASP A 18 28.73 -17.67 1.75
CA ASP A 18 27.52 -17.48 2.57
C ASP A 18 27.64 -18.17 3.93
N ASP A 19 27.88 -17.40 4.99
CA ASP A 19 27.76 -17.88 6.36
C ASP A 19 26.32 -18.23 6.72
N ARG A 20 26.14 -19.17 7.66
CA ARG A 20 24.80 -19.64 8.08
C ARG A 20 23.91 -18.49 8.57
N TYR A 21 24.50 -17.48 9.22
CA TYR A 21 23.78 -16.33 9.76
C TYR A 21 23.25 -15.40 8.66
N ASP A 22 24.06 -15.15 7.62
CA ASP A 22 23.64 -14.36 6.46
C ASP A 22 22.48 -15.04 5.74
N ARG A 23 22.53 -16.38 5.68
CA ARG A 23 21.45 -17.20 5.12
C ARG A 23 20.12 -17.10 5.84
N TYR A 24 20.14 -17.09 7.17
CA TYR A 24 18.92 -16.86 7.93
C TYR A 24 18.40 -15.45 7.75
N ASN A 25 19.27 -14.44 7.74
CA ASN A 25 18.84 -13.05 7.64
C ASN A 25 18.20 -12.73 6.27
N TYR A 26 18.85 -13.11 5.16
CA TYR A 26 18.27 -12.84 3.85
C TYR A 26 16.99 -13.64 3.62
N ALA A 27 16.92 -14.89 4.09
CA ALA A 27 15.71 -15.70 3.96
C ALA A 27 14.58 -15.14 4.82
N PHE A 28 14.86 -14.76 6.08
CA PHE A 28 13.87 -14.19 6.99
C PHE A 28 13.31 -12.87 6.47
N THR A 29 14.18 -11.93 6.11
CA THR A 29 13.80 -10.60 5.62
C THR A 29 13.00 -10.69 4.32
N THR A 30 13.46 -11.50 3.36
CA THR A 30 12.75 -11.69 2.09
C THR A 30 11.37 -12.33 2.29
N ASN A 31 11.26 -13.35 3.15
CA ASN A 31 9.98 -14.01 3.41
C ASN A 31 9.00 -13.07 4.12
N ILE A 32 9.43 -12.26 5.08
CA ILE A 32 8.57 -11.28 5.76
C ILE A 32 8.03 -10.25 4.77
N LEU A 33 8.89 -9.68 3.93
CA LEU A 33 8.47 -8.72 2.91
C LEU A 33 7.51 -9.35 1.90
N THR A 34 7.76 -10.59 1.50
CA THR A 34 6.87 -11.33 0.57
C THR A 34 5.50 -11.58 1.19
N ILE A 35 5.43 -11.95 2.48
CA ILE A 35 4.15 -12.15 3.18
C ILE A 35 3.40 -10.82 3.32
N ALA A 36 4.09 -9.74 3.71
CA ALA A 36 3.48 -8.42 3.82
C ALA A 36 2.90 -7.95 2.48
N LEU A 37 3.61 -8.19 1.38
CA LEU A 37 3.16 -7.88 0.02
C LEU A 37 1.87 -8.63 -0.34
N ILE A 38 1.84 -9.95 -0.09
CA ILE A 38 0.66 -10.78 -0.35
C ILE A 38 -0.53 -10.28 0.47
N LEU A 39 -0.33 -9.95 1.75
CA LEU A 39 -1.39 -9.44 2.62
C LEU A 39 -1.95 -8.10 2.13
N ILE A 40 -1.10 -7.16 1.70
CA ILE A 40 -1.54 -5.87 1.17
C ILE A 40 -2.35 -6.06 -0.12
N CYS A 41 -1.86 -6.89 -1.05
CA CYS A 41 -2.55 -7.21 -2.29
C CYS A 41 -3.93 -7.82 -2.03
N LEU A 42 -4.00 -8.82 -1.14
CA LEU A 42 -5.26 -9.45 -0.76
C LEU A 42 -6.26 -8.43 -0.22
N LYS A 43 -5.81 -7.54 0.67
CA LYS A 43 -6.67 -6.51 1.27
C LYS A 43 -7.26 -5.55 0.22
N GLN A 44 -6.51 -5.26 -0.84
CA GLN A 44 -6.93 -4.34 -1.90
C GLN A 44 -7.80 -5.01 -2.97
N THR A 45 -7.69 -6.33 -3.17
CA THR A 45 -8.49 -7.06 -4.15
C THR A 45 -9.92 -7.35 -3.69
N VAL A 46 -10.15 -7.45 -2.37
CA VAL A 46 -11.44 -7.88 -1.81
C VAL A 46 -12.32 -6.69 -1.40
N GLY A 47 -11.75 -5.51 -1.19
CA GLY A 47 -12.50 -4.33 -0.71
C GLY A 47 -12.08 -3.03 -1.38
N THR A 48 -12.78 -1.95 -1.03
CA THR A 48 -12.40 -0.60 -1.46
C THR A 48 -11.26 -0.08 -0.56
N PRO A 49 -10.26 0.62 -1.13
CA PRO A 49 -9.05 0.99 -0.40
C PRO A 49 -9.29 2.12 0.62
N ILE A 50 -10.37 2.88 0.45
CA ILE A 50 -10.79 3.99 1.32
C ILE A 50 -12.31 4.12 1.25
N HIS A 51 -12.93 4.46 2.38
CA HIS A 51 -14.34 4.85 2.45
C HIS A 51 -14.41 6.34 2.73
N CYS A 52 -15.23 7.05 1.97
CA CYS A 52 -15.39 8.50 2.08
C CYS A 52 -16.74 8.84 2.70
N TRP A 53 -16.79 9.91 3.49
CA TRP A 53 -18.06 10.47 3.93
C TRP A 53 -18.69 11.23 2.75
N ILE A 54 -19.85 10.76 2.30
CA ILE A 54 -20.57 11.32 1.15
C ILE A 54 -21.91 11.87 1.64
N PRO A 55 -22.37 13.03 1.14
CA PRO A 55 -23.70 13.56 1.44
C PRO A 55 -24.82 12.56 1.07
N ALA A 56 -25.88 12.53 1.87
CA ALA A 56 -26.98 11.57 1.70
C ALA A 56 -27.84 11.84 0.46
N GLU A 57 -27.66 12.98 -0.20
CA GLU A 57 -28.35 13.37 -1.43
C GLU A 57 -27.78 12.66 -2.68
N PHE A 58 -26.59 12.07 -2.61
CA PHE A 58 -26.00 11.33 -3.72
C PHE A 58 -26.52 9.88 -3.77
N ASP A 59 -26.77 9.40 -4.99
CA ASP A 59 -27.16 8.01 -5.21
C ASP A 59 -25.99 7.05 -4.89
N SER A 60 -26.29 5.84 -4.41
CA SER A 60 -25.29 4.85 -4.00
C SER A 60 -24.40 4.40 -5.17
N SER A 61 -24.84 4.62 -6.41
CA SER A 61 -24.03 4.40 -7.61
C SER A 61 -22.78 5.29 -7.69
N TRP A 62 -22.82 6.49 -7.10
CA TRP A 62 -21.69 7.42 -7.09
C TRP A 62 -20.64 7.13 -6.02
N GLU A 63 -20.99 6.32 -5.01
CA GLU A 63 -20.10 5.97 -3.90
C GLU A 63 -18.79 5.38 -4.40
N GLY A 64 -18.87 4.35 -5.26
CA GLY A 64 -17.69 3.71 -5.82
C GLY A 64 -16.86 4.61 -6.74
N TYR A 65 -17.45 5.65 -7.33
CA TYR A 65 -16.71 6.65 -8.13
C TYR A 65 -15.96 7.62 -7.21
N ILE A 66 -16.64 8.15 -6.19
CA ILE A 66 -16.07 9.11 -5.25
C ILE A 66 -14.94 8.48 -4.45
N GLU A 67 -15.10 7.25 -3.97
CA GLU A 67 -14.05 6.52 -3.27
C GLU A 67 -12.79 6.35 -4.12
N ARG A 68 -12.94 6.05 -5.42
CA ARG A 68 -11.82 5.94 -6.35
C ARG A 68 -11.18 7.30 -6.61
N TYR A 69 -11.98 8.34 -6.76
CA TYR A 69 -11.51 9.70 -6.97
C TYR A 69 -10.65 10.16 -5.78
N CYS A 70 -11.16 10.04 -4.55
CA CYS A 70 -10.44 10.38 -3.33
C CYS A 70 -9.20 9.51 -3.09
N PHE A 71 -9.14 8.30 -3.63
CA PHE A 71 -7.96 7.45 -3.55
C PHE A 71 -6.85 7.86 -4.53
N ILE A 72 -7.22 8.32 -5.73
CA ILE A 72 -6.26 8.73 -6.76
C ILE A 72 -5.73 10.13 -6.48
N GLU A 73 -6.58 11.03 -6.02
CA GLU A 73 -6.18 12.38 -5.61
C GLU A 73 -5.48 12.35 -4.24
N ASN A 74 -4.51 13.25 -4.04
CA ASN A 74 -3.83 13.35 -2.74
C ASN A 74 -4.79 13.88 -1.69
N THR A 75 -4.84 13.22 -0.53
CA THR A 75 -5.60 13.68 0.64
C THR A 75 -4.68 14.40 1.63
N TYR A 76 -5.22 15.22 2.51
CA TYR A 76 -4.44 15.90 3.55
C TYR A 76 -5.13 15.74 4.90
N TYR A 77 -4.34 15.76 5.97
CA TYR A 77 -4.87 15.68 7.33
C TYR A 77 -5.29 17.06 7.84
N VAL A 78 -6.45 17.14 8.48
CA VAL A 78 -6.97 18.36 9.15
C VAL A 78 -7.29 18.04 10.60
N ASN A 79 -6.88 18.93 11.50
CA ASN A 79 -7.25 18.81 12.91
C ASN A 79 -8.71 19.21 13.12
N ALA A 80 -9.46 18.41 13.88
CA ALA A 80 -10.89 18.61 14.13
C ALA A 80 -11.24 19.93 14.85
N THR A 81 -10.26 20.62 15.44
CA THR A 81 -10.45 21.91 16.12
C THR A 81 -10.25 23.12 15.21
N GLU A 82 -9.65 22.97 14.02
CA GLU A 82 -9.49 24.08 13.08
C GLU A 82 -10.80 24.31 12.32
N THR A 83 -11.33 25.52 12.41
CA THR A 83 -12.57 25.92 11.74
C THR A 83 -12.26 26.21 10.29
N LEU A 84 -12.78 25.36 9.41
CA LEU A 84 -12.77 25.49 7.95
C LEU A 84 -11.44 25.16 7.27
N MET A 85 -11.61 24.53 6.12
CA MET A 85 -10.60 24.04 5.20
C MET A 85 -9.37 24.96 5.16
N PRO A 86 -8.17 24.49 5.57
CA PRO A 86 -6.99 25.33 5.52
C PRO A 86 -6.77 25.82 4.08
N PRO A 87 -6.27 27.06 3.86
CA PRO A 87 -6.00 27.57 2.53
C PRO A 87 -5.16 26.54 1.75
N LEU A 88 -5.46 26.32 0.46
CA LEU A 88 -4.85 25.28 -0.40
C LEU A 88 -3.32 25.19 -0.26
N VAL A 89 -2.67 26.33 -0.02
CA VAL A 89 -1.23 26.48 0.20
C VAL A 89 -0.72 25.76 1.46
N LYS A 90 -1.51 25.71 2.54
CA LYS A 90 -1.14 25.05 3.80
C LYS A 90 -1.42 23.55 3.74
N GLY A 91 -2.47 23.13 3.03
CA GLY A 91 -2.81 21.72 2.81
C GLY A 91 -1.74 20.95 2.02
N ALA A 92 -1.11 21.60 1.05
CA ALA A 92 -0.05 21.01 0.21
C ALA A 92 1.13 20.43 1.01
N ASN A 93 1.48 21.03 2.15
CA ASN A 93 2.59 20.58 2.99
C ASN A 93 2.24 19.33 3.83
N TYR A 94 0.95 19.00 3.97
CA TYR A 94 0.46 17.87 4.77
C TYR A 94 -0.26 16.81 3.92
N GLU A 95 0.07 16.73 2.63
CA GLU A 95 -0.49 15.74 1.70
C GLU A 95 0.03 14.33 1.98
N LEU A 96 -0.90 13.37 2.03
CA LEU A 96 -0.69 11.96 2.27
C LEU A 96 -0.54 11.23 0.91
N ARG A 97 0.70 11.09 0.44
CA ARG A 97 0.99 10.50 -0.90
C ARG A 97 1.33 9.01 -0.87
N TYR A 98 1.59 8.44 0.30
CA TYR A 98 2.20 7.11 0.43
C TYR A 98 1.31 5.95 -0.07
N TYR A 99 -0.02 6.09 -0.04
CA TYR A 99 -0.94 5.03 -0.46
C TYR A 99 -0.81 4.66 -1.95
N GLN A 100 -0.44 5.60 -2.80
CA GLN A 100 -0.22 5.37 -4.23
C GLN A 100 1.05 4.51 -4.47
N TRP A 101 2.12 4.78 -3.71
CA TRP A 101 3.42 4.14 -3.90
C TRP A 101 3.48 2.72 -3.34
N VAL A 102 2.72 2.42 -2.29
CA VAL A 102 2.67 1.07 -1.69
C VAL A 102 2.18 0.02 -2.70
N LYS A 103 1.30 0.41 -3.63
CA LYS A 103 0.85 -0.48 -4.72
C LYS A 103 1.90 -0.59 -5.84
N LEU A 104 2.57 0.51 -6.16
CA LEU A 104 3.58 0.58 -7.23
C LEU A 104 4.86 -0.19 -6.92
N SER A 105 5.29 -0.22 -5.65
CA SER A 105 6.48 -1.00 -5.24
C SER A 105 6.27 -2.52 -5.26
N SER A 106 5.07 -2.99 -5.59
CA SER A 106 4.71 -4.41 -5.67
C SER A 106 4.68 -4.99 -7.10
N PHE A 107 5.13 -4.24 -8.11
CA PHE A 107 5.23 -4.69 -9.51
C PHE A 107 6.65 -4.59 -10.07
#